data_AF-A0A1X0RKM5-F1
#
_entry.id   AF-A0A1X0RKM5-F1
#
_cell.length_a   1.000
_cell.length_b   1.000
_cell.length_c   1.000
_cell.angle_alpha   90.00
_cell.angle_beta   90.00
_cell.angle_gamma   90.00
#
_symmetry.space_group_name_H-M   'P 1'
#
loop_
_entity.id
_entity.type
_entity.pdbx_description
1 polymer ?
#
loop_
_entity_poly.entity_id
_entity_poly.type
_entity_poly.pdbx_seq_one_letter_code
_entity_poly.pdbx_strand_id
1 'polypeptide(L)'
;RLSAYFNKQRAEQKLIQDLRAKCGEDAVFVMGNWSAPHARYHELIGGLGFQRLLKKHGFQVFLIDKYKTSRCCPTCHNESLHTFRSVPNSRSPAMAAPDRYRLWNRDVAACLNYMHILRGLRRNGMVPDRF
;
A
#
# COMPACT_ATOMS: atom_id res chain seq x y z
N ARG A 1 -14.06 5.93 32.26
CA ARG A 1 -12.70 5.83 31.65
C ARG A 1 -12.22 4.38 31.54
N LEU A 2 -12.32 3.55 32.59
CA LEU A 2 -11.98 2.11 32.53
C LEU A 2 -12.85 1.30 31.55
N SER A 3 -14.17 1.53 31.53
CA SER A 3 -15.09 0.83 30.61
C SER A 3 -14.74 1.01 29.13
N ALA A 4 -14.40 2.24 28.72
CA ALA A 4 -13.98 2.53 27.35
C ALA A 4 -12.69 1.80 26.96
N TYR A 5 -11.73 1.68 27.88
CA TYR A 5 -10.50 0.91 27.67
C TYR A 5 -10.79 -0.58 27.47
N PHE A 6 -11.60 -1.18 28.35
CA PHE A 6 -11.99 -2.60 28.22
C PHE A 6 -12.80 -2.88 26.95
N ASN A 7 -13.70 -1.97 26.58
CA ASN A 7 -14.47 -2.08 25.34
C ASN A 7 -13.57 -2.04 24.10
N LYS A 8 -12.55 -1.17 24.11
CA LYS A 8 -11.55 -1.13 23.03
C LYS A 8 -10.77 -2.44 22.92
N GLN A 9 -10.28 -2.98 24.05
CA GLN A 9 -9.56 -4.27 24.07
C GLN A 9 -10.44 -5.40 23.52
N ARG A 10 -11.71 -5.47 23.94
CA ARG A 10 -12.66 -6.49 23.46
C ARG A 10 -12.94 -6.36 21.96
N ALA A 11 -13.09 -5.13 21.47
CA ALA A 11 -13.31 -4.88 20.04
C ALA A 11 -12.08 -5.27 19.19
N GLU A 12 -10.87 -4.93 19.66
CA GLU A 12 -9.62 -5.30 19.00
C GLU A 12 -9.44 -6.82 18.96
N GLN A 13 -9.68 -7.53 20.07
CA GLN A 13 -9.60 -8.99 20.11
C GLN A 13 -10.60 -9.64 19.15
N LYS A 14 -11.85 -9.15 19.13
CA LYS A 14 -12.87 -9.66 18.21
C LYS A 14 -12.45 -9.46 16.75
N LEU A 15 -11.92 -8.29 16.41
CA LEU A 15 -11.42 -7.99 15.06
C LEU A 15 -10.31 -8.96 14.65
N ILE A 16 -9.37 -9.27 15.54
CA ILE A 16 -8.28 -10.22 15.25
C ILE A 16 -8.82 -11.64 15.03
N GLN A 17 -9.77 -12.09 15.85
CA GLN A 17 -10.42 -13.39 15.67
C GLN A 17 -11.16 -13.47 14.33
N ASP A 18 -11.93 -12.44 13.99
CA ASP A 18 -12.66 -12.36 12.72
C ASP A 18 -11.69 -12.36 11.52
N LEU A 19 -10.55 -11.68 11.64
CA LEU A 19 -9.53 -11.66 10.60
C LEU A 19 -8.87 -13.04 10.41
N ARG A 20 -8.54 -13.75 11.49
CA ARG A 20 -7.99 -15.10 11.42
C ARG A 20 -8.99 -16.09 10.84
N ALA A 21 -10.25 -16.00 11.26
CA ALA A 21 -11.31 -16.85 10.73
C ALA A 21 -11.56 -16.63 9.23
N LYS A 22 -11.45 -15.38 8.76
CA LYS A 22 -11.69 -15.03 7.34
C LYS A 22 -10.48 -15.23 6.44
N CYS A 23 -9.29 -14.89 6.91
CA CYS A 23 -8.08 -14.83 6.08
C CYS A 23 -7.09 -15.97 6.36
N GLY A 24 -7.27 -16.73 7.44
CA GLY A 24 -6.31 -17.73 7.93
C GLY A 24 -5.29 -17.14 8.92
N GLU A 25 -4.59 -18.03 9.63
CA GLU A 25 -3.52 -17.66 10.58
C GLU A 25 -2.28 -17.09 9.86
N ASP A 26 -1.94 -17.63 8.69
CA ASP A 26 -0.78 -17.21 7.89
C ASP A 26 -1.08 -16.01 6.96
N ALA A 27 -2.12 -15.22 7.29
CA ALA A 27 -2.53 -14.09 6.48
C ALA A 27 -1.46 -13.00 6.46
N VAL A 28 -1.10 -12.56 5.25
CA VAL A 28 -0.20 -11.42 5.02
C VAL A 28 -1.01 -10.20 4.61
N PHE A 29 -0.84 -9.10 5.34
CA PHE A 29 -1.49 -7.83 5.02
C PHE A 29 -0.55 -6.92 4.24
N VAL A 30 -0.99 -6.47 3.08
CA VAL A 30 -0.26 -5.54 2.22
C VAL A 30 -1.04 -4.24 2.14
N MET A 31 -0.44 -3.13 2.60
CA MET A 31 -1.08 -1.83 2.69
C MET A 31 -0.27 -0.77 1.95
N GLY A 32 -0.92 0.26 1.40
CA GLY A 32 -0.23 1.42 0.85
C GLY A 32 0.29 2.34 1.96
N ASN A 33 1.47 2.94 1.78
CA ASN A 33 2.04 3.93 2.70
C ASN A 33 1.38 5.32 2.61
N TRP A 34 0.22 5.44 1.96
CA TRP A 34 -0.43 6.73 1.73
C TRP A 34 -0.73 7.44 3.04
N SER A 35 -0.03 8.55 3.27
CA SER A 35 -0.34 9.50 4.33
C SER A 35 -0.98 10.74 3.71
N ALA A 36 -2.24 11.02 4.04
CA ALA A 36 -2.80 12.34 3.78
C ALA A 36 -2.34 13.30 4.89
N PRO A 37 -1.97 14.57 4.57
CA PRO A 37 -1.96 15.63 5.58
C PRO A 37 -3.33 15.63 6.26
N HIS A 38 -3.40 15.94 7.56
CA HIS A 38 -4.68 16.00 8.29
C HIS A 38 -5.72 16.82 7.53
N ALA A 39 -6.56 16.15 6.76
CA ALA A 39 -7.67 16.79 6.09
C ALA A 39 -8.69 17.06 7.20
N ARG A 40 -9.02 18.33 7.42
CA ARG A 40 -10.07 18.69 8.39
C ARG A 40 -11.32 17.88 8.02
N TYR A 41 -11.96 17.29 9.02
CA TYR A 41 -13.16 16.43 8.87
C TYR A 41 -12.93 15.03 8.28
N HIS A 42 -11.68 14.61 8.05
CA HIS A 42 -11.38 13.19 7.85
C HIS A 42 -10.84 12.59 9.14
N GLU A 43 -11.38 11.42 9.51
CA GLU A 43 -10.76 10.59 10.54
C GLU A 43 -9.25 10.47 10.26
N LEU A 44 -8.44 10.68 11.31
CA LEU A 44 -7.03 10.31 11.30
C LEU A 44 -6.93 8.92 10.71
N ILE A 45 -6.40 8.80 9.49
CA ILE A 45 -6.35 7.54 8.75
C ILE A 45 -5.68 6.53 9.67
N GLY A 46 -6.48 5.61 10.22
CA GLY A 46 -6.13 4.72 11.33
C GLY A 46 -5.08 3.67 10.98
N GLY A 47 -4.35 3.86 9.87
CA GLY A 47 -3.37 2.94 9.33
C GLY A 47 -2.29 2.61 10.35
N LEU A 48 -1.70 3.58 11.05
CA LEU A 48 -0.61 3.29 11.98
C LEU A 48 -1.06 2.49 13.22
N GLY A 49 -2.22 2.86 13.80
CA GLY A 49 -2.79 2.12 14.92
C GLY A 49 -3.19 0.70 14.52
N PHE A 50 -3.80 0.55 13.36
CA PHE A 50 -4.20 -0.74 12.81
C PHE A 50 -3.00 -1.61 12.43
N GLN A 51 -1.96 -1.03 11.82
CA GLN A 51 -0.69 -1.72 11.54
C GLN A 51 -0.03 -2.22 12.83
N ARG A 52 0.02 -1.38 13.88
CA ARG A 52 0.54 -1.79 15.19
C ARG A 52 -0.28 -2.91 15.80
N LEU A 53 -1.61 -2.83 15.68
CA LEU A 53 -2.52 -3.87 16.16
C LEU A 53 -2.27 -5.21 15.48
N LEU A 54 -2.16 -5.21 14.15
CA LEU A 54 -1.90 -6.43 13.36
C LEU A 54 -0.53 -7.04 13.70
N LYS A 55 0.53 -6.22 13.70
CA LYS A 55 1.89 -6.67 14.06
C LYS A 55 1.94 -7.22 15.48
N LYS A 56 1.24 -6.59 16.43
CA LYS A 56 1.16 -7.06 17.83
C LYS A 56 0.54 -8.46 17.93
N HIS A 57 -0.35 -8.84 17.03
CA HIS A 57 -1.01 -10.15 17.03
C HIS A 57 -0.37 -11.16 16.06
N GLY A 58 0.87 -10.90 15.61
CA GLY A 58 1.67 -11.85 14.84
C GLY A 58 1.44 -11.81 13.32
N PHE A 59 0.58 -10.92 12.82
CA PHE A 59 0.38 -10.81 11.39
C PHE A 59 1.57 -10.15 10.69
N GLN A 60 1.93 -10.69 9.52
CA GLN A 60 2.92 -10.06 8.66
C GLN A 60 2.27 -8.88 7.92
N VAL A 61 2.86 -7.69 8.05
CA VAL A 61 2.33 -6.45 7.45
C VAL A 61 3.40 -5.78 6.61
N PHE A 62 3.17 -5.67 5.30
CA PHE A 62 4.02 -4.95 4.35
C PHE A 62 3.40 -3.61 3.96
N LEU A 63 4.25 -2.58 3.88
CA LEU A 63 3.87 -1.27 3.39
C LEU A 63 4.49 -1.04 2.01
N ILE A 64 3.65 -0.83 1.02
CA ILE A 64 4.08 -0.52 -0.35
C ILE A 64 4.04 0.99 -0.55
N ASP A 65 5.13 1.53 -1.09
CA ASP A 65 5.19 2.92 -1.49
C ASP A 65 4.40 3.18 -2.77
N LYS A 66 3.22 3.79 -2.62
CA LYS A 66 2.34 4.10 -3.75
C LYS A 66 2.98 5.10 -4.71
N TYR A 67 3.77 6.03 -4.18
CA TYR A 67 4.40 7.06 -5.00
C TYR A 67 5.54 6.46 -5.82
N LYS A 68 6.41 5.66 -5.21
CA LYS A 68 7.49 4.95 -5.94
C LYS A 68 6.94 3.97 -6.96
N THR A 69 5.93 3.17 -6.60
CA THR A 69 5.27 2.26 -7.56
C THR A 69 4.68 2.97 -8.77
N SER A 70 4.26 4.23 -8.65
CA SER A 70 3.78 5.01 -9.81
C SER A 70 4.90 5.57 -10.71
N ARG A 71 6.14 5.60 -10.21
CA ARG A 71 7.34 6.10 -10.90
C ARG A 71 8.27 4.99 -11.41
N CYS A 72 8.07 3.76 -10.95
CA CYS A 72 8.76 2.60 -11.48
C CYS A 72 8.17 2.19 -12.83
N CYS A 73 9.02 1.93 -13.82
CA CYS A 73 8.57 1.37 -15.08
C CYS A 73 8.25 -0.12 -14.88
N PRO A 74 7.04 -0.59 -15.26
CA PRO A 74 6.64 -1.98 -15.07
C PRO A 74 7.50 -3.00 -15.82
N THR A 75 8.25 -2.58 -16.84
CA THR A 75 9.07 -3.49 -17.65
C THR A 75 10.52 -3.56 -17.19
N CYS A 76 11.14 -2.42 -16.84
CA CYS A 76 12.54 -2.41 -16.41
C CYS A 76 12.72 -2.40 -14.89
N HIS A 77 11.62 -2.24 -14.13
CA HIS A 77 11.61 -2.22 -12.67
C HIS A 77 12.58 -1.22 -12.04
N ASN A 78 12.85 -0.12 -12.75
CA ASN A 78 13.64 1.02 -12.27
C ASN A 78 12.75 2.26 -12.16
N GLU A 79 13.07 3.14 -11.21
CA GLU A 79 12.48 4.48 -11.03
C GLU A 79 12.84 5.40 -12.21
N SER A 80 12.24 5.12 -13.35
CA SER A 80 12.62 5.68 -14.65
C SER A 80 11.47 6.40 -15.33
N LEU A 81 10.26 6.34 -14.75
CA LEU A 81 9.12 7.05 -15.28
C LEU A 81 9.12 8.50 -14.76
N HIS A 82 9.03 9.42 -15.71
CA HIS A 82 8.87 10.85 -15.44
C HIS A 82 7.55 11.35 -16.01
N THR A 83 6.98 12.39 -15.42
CA THR A 83 5.73 12.99 -15.92
C THR A 83 5.96 13.55 -17.33
N PHE A 84 5.27 13.01 -18.32
CA PHE A 84 5.43 13.39 -19.72
C PHE A 84 4.61 14.64 -20.08
N ARG A 85 3.40 14.76 -19.53
CA ARG A 85 2.50 15.90 -19.78
C ARG A 85 1.90 16.38 -18.48
N SER A 86 2.17 17.63 -18.10
CA SER A 86 1.49 18.32 -17.01
C SER A 86 0.27 19.04 -17.60
N VAL A 87 -0.93 18.51 -17.37
CA VAL A 87 -2.18 19.21 -17.68
C VAL A 87 -2.62 19.89 -16.39
N PRO A 88 -3.08 21.16 -16.41
CA PRO A 88 -3.48 21.90 -15.21
C PRO A 88 -4.50 21.18 -14.30
N ASN A 89 -5.19 20.16 -14.84
CA ASN A 89 -6.21 19.41 -14.12
C ASN A 89 -6.29 17.92 -14.56
N SER A 90 -5.17 17.23 -14.82
CA SER A 90 -5.23 15.77 -15.03
C SER A 90 -5.15 15.04 -13.70
N ARG A 91 -6.23 14.36 -13.29
CA ARG A 91 -6.22 13.45 -12.14
C ARG A 91 -5.21 12.29 -12.30
N SER A 92 -4.86 11.95 -13.54
CA SER A 92 -3.91 10.88 -13.88
C SER A 92 -2.99 11.31 -15.02
N PRO A 93 -1.78 11.84 -14.75
CA PRO A 93 -0.86 12.25 -15.80
C PRO A 93 -0.23 11.04 -16.51
N ALA A 94 0.07 11.21 -17.81
CA ALA A 94 0.86 10.24 -18.55
C ALA A 94 2.34 10.31 -18.15
N MET A 95 2.98 9.16 -18.05
CA MET A 95 4.37 9.00 -17.67
C MET A 95 5.18 8.48 -18.86
N ALA A 96 6.41 8.94 -19.03
CA ALA A 96 7.32 8.45 -20.08
C ALA A 96 8.52 7.76 -19.44
N ALA A 97 8.93 6.64 -20.04
CA ALA A 97 10.22 6.02 -19.77
C ALA A 97 11.37 6.87 -20.39
N PRO A 98 12.64 6.65 -19.99
CA PRO A 98 13.77 7.45 -20.45
C PRO A 98 14.00 7.38 -21.96
N ASP A 99 13.61 6.25 -22.57
CA ASP A 99 13.67 6.04 -24.02
C ASP A 99 12.63 6.84 -24.81
N ARG A 100 11.65 7.48 -24.13
CA ARG A 100 10.53 8.26 -24.69
C ARG A 100 9.62 7.55 -25.69
N TYR A 101 9.90 6.31 -26.06
CA TYR A 101 9.04 5.50 -26.93
C TYR A 101 7.93 4.81 -26.15
N ARG A 102 8.12 4.60 -24.84
CA ARG A 102 7.11 3.95 -23.99
C ARG A 102 6.41 4.95 -23.08
N LEU A 103 5.12 5.14 -23.35
CA LEU A 103 4.21 5.91 -22.52
C LEU A 103 3.42 4.97 -21.63
N TRP A 104 3.33 5.32 -20.36
CA TRP A 104 2.56 4.61 -19.36
C TRP A 104 1.50 5.54 -18.77
N ASN A 105 0.27 5.06 -18.65
CA ASN A 105 -0.65 5.69 -17.71
C ASN A 105 -0.12 5.45 -16.28
N ARG A 106 -0.09 6.50 -15.44
CA ARG A 106 0.44 6.42 -14.07
C ARG A 106 -0.25 5.35 -13.22
N ASP A 107 -1.57 5.25 -13.31
CA ASP A 107 -2.36 4.30 -12.52
C ASP A 107 -2.12 2.87 -13.02
N VAL A 108 -2.04 2.67 -14.33
CA VAL A 108 -1.70 1.37 -14.93
C VAL A 108 -0.31 0.93 -14.49
N ALA A 109 0.68 1.84 -14.52
CA ALA A 109 2.03 1.52 -14.05
C ALA A 109 2.04 1.11 -12.58
N ALA A 110 1.35 1.87 -11.72
CA ALA A 110 1.21 1.52 -10.31
C ALA A 110 0.58 0.13 -10.12
N CYS A 111 -0.54 -0.17 -10.79
CA CYS A 111 -1.21 -1.47 -10.72
C CYS A 111 -0.30 -2.63 -11.12
N LEU A 112 0.45 -2.49 -12.22
CA LEU A 112 1.38 -3.53 -12.68
C LEU A 112 2.53 -3.75 -11.69
N ASN A 113 3.05 -2.68 -11.10
CA ASN A 113 4.08 -2.76 -10.07
C ASN A 113 3.56 -3.41 -8.78
N TYR A 114 2.34 -3.07 -8.34
CA TYR A 114 1.67 -3.76 -7.23
C TYR A 114 1.57 -5.26 -7.48
N MET A 115 1.11 -5.66 -8.67
CA MET A 115 1.02 -7.07 -9.03
C MET A 115 2.38 -7.77 -9.03
N HIS A 116 3.44 -7.08 -9.46
CA HIS A 116 4.80 -7.61 -9.39
C HIS A 116 5.25 -7.84 -7.95
N ILE A 117 5.06 -6.86 -7.06
CA ILE A 117 5.40 -6.96 -5.64
C ILE A 117 4.64 -8.10 -4.97
N LEU A 118 3.31 -8.18 -5.17
CA LEU A 118 2.47 -9.23 -4.59
C LEU A 118 2.88 -10.63 -5.07
N ARG A 119 3.27 -10.77 -6.33
CA ARG A 119 3.80 -12.04 -6.86
C ARG A 119 5.16 -12.39 -6.26
N GLY A 120 6.04 -11.41 -6.05
CA GLY A 120 7.32 -11.59 -5.36
C GLY A 120 7.13 -12.04 -3.90
N LEU A 121 6.25 -11.36 -3.19
CA LEU A 121 5.84 -11.70 -1.83
C LEU A 121 5.29 -13.12 -1.73
N ARG A 122 4.40 -13.52 -2.66
CA ARG A 122 3.84 -14.87 -2.67
C ARG A 122 4.88 -15.96 -2.96
N ARG A 123 5.90 -15.67 -3.77
CA ARG A 123 6.92 -16.66 -4.15
C ARG A 123 8.01 -16.81 -3.10
N ASN A 124 8.50 -15.68 -2.57
CA ASN A 124 9.74 -15.66 -1.79
C ASN A 124 9.57 -15.01 -0.39
N GLY A 125 8.38 -14.52 -0.04
CA GLY A 125 8.16 -13.77 1.21
C GLY A 125 8.82 -12.40 1.26
N MET A 126 9.37 -11.92 0.13
CA MET A 126 10.15 -10.68 0.06
C MET A 126 9.47 -9.65 -0.84
N VAL A 127 9.46 -8.39 -0.37
CA VAL A 127 9.20 -7.23 -1.23
C VAL A 127 10.49 -6.98 -2.02
N PRO A 128 10.45 -6.83 -3.36
CA PRO A 128 11.65 -6.47 -4.10
C PRO A 128 12.17 -5.11 -3.64
N ASP A 129 13.47 -4.99 -3.34
CA ASP A 129 14.11 -3.78 -2.75
C ASP A 129 13.86 -2.47 -3.52
N ARG A 130 13.41 -2.57 -4.77
CA ARG A 130 13.20 -1.46 -5.70
C ARG A 130 11.84 -0.76 -5.55
N PHE A 131 10.98 -1.18 -4.61
CA PHE A 131 9.62 -0.65 -4.43
C PHE A 131 9.34 -0.09 -3.05
#